data_AF-A0A7C6LF62-F1
#
_entry.id   AF-A0A7C6LF62-F1
#
_cell.length_a   1.000
_cell.length_b   1.000
_cell.length_c   1.000
_cell.angle_alpha   90.00
_cell.angle_beta   90.00
_cell.angle_gamma   90.00
#
_symmetry.space_group_name_H-M   'P 1'
#
loop_
_entity.id
_entity.type
_entity.pdbx_description
1 polymer ?
#
loop_
_entity_poly.entity_id
_entity_poly.type
_entity_poly.pdbx_seq_one_letter_code
_entity_poly.pdbx_strand_id
1 'polypeptide(L)'
;MSDTDNKPEKALKKVAIVGGGPSRRRAPYHNHSWEIWAFSSRLYRYPRITRWFELHAMTDLRQRLSTYRPGRRSYRGYMRFLRNLKCPVYMQRKHKNIPNSVVFPLKKVKAEFGRCFTSSASYLIALAILEGYDVIGLWGIDVRRKEYLRQRGAIKYLLGVAKKKGIKILIARGSRIRVPENPKPVRTRVLYAYGWRSPHAWWRYNIRRRLRLHRLRLRRLRKRRLRAQPRRLGLGPGLRLRCKQKGQRRR
;
A
#
# COMPACT_ATOMS: atom_id res chain seq x y z
N MET A 1 17.07 42.03 -43.17
CA MET A 1 17.51 40.65 -42.86
C MET A 1 16.97 40.31 -41.48
N SER A 2 15.99 39.41 -41.43
CA SER A 2 15.27 39.05 -40.21
C SER A 2 16.08 38.03 -39.42
N ASP A 3 16.64 38.46 -38.29
CA ASP A 3 17.18 37.56 -37.26
C ASP A 3 16.01 36.80 -36.63
N THR A 4 15.81 35.55 -37.06
CA THR A 4 14.94 34.61 -36.35
C THR A 4 15.67 34.10 -35.12
N ASP A 5 15.31 34.69 -33.99
CA ASP A 5 15.72 34.32 -32.64
C ASP A 5 15.32 32.85 -32.35
N ASN A 6 16.20 31.91 -32.71
CA ASN A 6 15.99 30.47 -32.55
C ASN A 6 16.25 30.07 -31.09
N LYS A 7 15.29 30.37 -30.21
CA LYS A 7 15.31 29.96 -28.81
C LYS A 7 15.22 28.42 -28.74
N PRO A 8 16.16 27.72 -28.10
CA PRO A 8 16.13 26.26 -28.06
C PRO A 8 14.83 25.77 -27.40
N GLU A 9 14.07 24.96 -28.13
CA GLU A 9 12.81 24.38 -27.66
C GLU A 9 13.06 23.63 -26.34
N LYS A 10 12.33 24.01 -25.28
CA LYS A 10 12.51 23.42 -23.95
C LYS A 10 12.28 21.91 -24.03
N ALA A 11 13.30 21.13 -23.64
CA ALA A 11 13.20 19.67 -23.62
C ALA A 11 12.01 19.20 -22.77
N LEU A 12 11.13 18.40 -23.39
CA LEU A 12 9.93 17.87 -22.73
C LEU A 12 10.27 17.02 -21.50
N LYS A 13 9.55 17.26 -20.40
CA LYS A 13 9.64 16.51 -19.14
C LYS A 13 8.74 15.27 -19.21
N LYS A 14 9.36 14.08 -19.23
CA LYS A 14 8.65 12.79 -19.46
C LYS A 14 8.75 11.86 -18.26
N VAL A 15 7.65 11.20 -17.90
CA VAL A 15 7.63 10.19 -16.81
C VAL A 15 6.97 8.88 -17.23
N ALA A 16 7.66 7.78 -16.95
CA ALA A 16 7.14 6.44 -17.03
C ALA A 16 6.72 5.94 -15.66
N ILE A 17 5.41 5.77 -15.48
CA ILE A 17 4.82 5.16 -14.29
C ILE A 17 4.78 3.64 -14.50
N VAL A 18 5.54 2.91 -13.67
CA VAL A 18 5.79 1.48 -13.83
C VAL A 18 5.23 0.66 -12.65
N GLY A 19 4.16 -0.07 -12.92
CA GLY A 19 3.51 -0.97 -11.98
C GLY A 19 4.03 -2.42 -12.02
N GLY A 20 3.27 -3.33 -11.40
CA GLY A 20 3.64 -4.73 -11.24
C GLY A 20 3.24 -5.67 -12.40
N GLY A 21 2.49 -5.21 -13.39
CA GLY A 21 1.99 -6.00 -14.52
C GLY A 21 3.07 -6.36 -15.56
N PRO A 22 2.81 -7.28 -16.50
CA PRO A 22 3.81 -7.80 -17.44
C PRO A 22 4.41 -6.73 -18.37
N SER A 23 3.62 -5.75 -18.81
CA SER A 23 4.09 -4.69 -19.71
C SER A 23 5.17 -3.79 -19.10
N ARG A 24 5.45 -3.89 -17.78
CA ARG A 24 6.58 -3.23 -17.12
C ARG A 24 7.92 -3.48 -17.81
N ARG A 25 8.08 -4.63 -18.49
CA ARG A 25 9.32 -4.98 -19.20
C ARG A 25 9.61 -4.07 -20.40
N ARG A 26 8.59 -3.38 -20.92
CA ARG A 26 8.68 -2.51 -22.10
C ARG A 26 8.70 -1.02 -21.75
N ALA A 27 8.89 -0.67 -20.47
CA ALA A 27 9.06 0.73 -20.08
C ALA A 27 10.40 1.26 -20.65
N PRO A 28 10.54 2.57 -20.91
CA PRO A 28 11.69 3.15 -21.60
C PRO A 28 12.91 3.29 -20.67
N TYR A 29 13.38 2.20 -20.05
CA TYR A 29 14.43 2.25 -19.03
C TYR A 29 15.75 2.83 -19.55
N HIS A 30 16.10 2.56 -20.80
CA HIS A 30 17.36 2.99 -21.42
C HIS A 30 17.27 4.40 -22.04
N ASN A 31 16.09 5.02 -22.09
CA ASN A 31 15.95 6.39 -22.55
C ASN A 31 16.02 7.35 -21.36
N HIS A 32 17.13 8.10 -21.26
CA HIS A 32 17.40 8.99 -20.13
C HIS A 32 16.55 10.28 -20.13
N SER A 33 15.86 10.61 -21.23
CA SER A 33 14.86 11.70 -21.24
C SER A 33 13.60 11.37 -20.43
N TRP A 34 13.45 10.12 -19.96
CA TRP A 34 12.35 9.69 -19.12
C TRP A 34 12.77 9.53 -17.66
N GLU A 35 11.98 10.08 -16.75
CA GLU A 35 11.95 9.61 -15.37
C GLU A 35 11.25 8.25 -15.28
N ILE A 36 11.71 7.37 -14.38
CA ILE A 36 11.13 6.04 -14.14
C ILE A 36 10.59 5.99 -12.72
N TRP A 37 9.27 6.12 -12.60
CA TRP A 37 8.55 6.09 -11.33
C TRP A 37 7.97 4.70 -11.11
N ALA A 38 8.57 3.93 -10.22
CA ALA A 38 8.20 2.54 -10.00
C ALA A 38 7.53 2.30 -8.65
N PHE A 39 6.61 1.34 -8.62
CA PHE A 39 6.03 0.83 -7.38
C PHE A 39 5.66 -0.64 -7.58
N SER A 40 5.84 -1.45 -6.53
CA SER A 40 5.27 -2.80 -6.35
C SER A 40 6.17 -3.65 -5.46
N SER A 41 5.57 -4.48 -4.62
CA SER A 41 6.28 -5.55 -3.90
C SER A 41 6.65 -6.79 -4.75
N ARG A 42 6.35 -6.81 -6.06
CA ARG A 42 6.72 -7.91 -6.96
C ARG A 42 8.23 -8.07 -7.03
N LEU A 43 8.70 -9.31 -7.05
CA LEU A 43 10.11 -9.60 -7.27
C LEU A 43 10.42 -9.35 -8.74
N TYR A 44 11.08 -8.22 -9.01
CA TYR A 44 11.51 -7.83 -10.34
C TYR A 44 12.75 -6.93 -10.24
N ARG A 45 13.73 -7.17 -11.11
CA ARG A 45 14.91 -6.33 -11.28
C ARG A 45 14.59 -5.27 -12.32
N TYR A 46 14.37 -4.04 -11.86
CA TYR A 46 14.15 -2.88 -12.72
C TYR A 46 15.51 -2.42 -13.24
N PRO A 47 15.70 -2.23 -14.57
CA PRO A 47 16.98 -1.76 -15.11
C PRO A 47 17.38 -0.36 -14.62
N ARG A 48 16.39 0.54 -14.45
CA ARG A 48 16.58 1.88 -13.92
C ARG A 48 15.36 2.32 -13.12
N ILE A 49 15.56 3.10 -12.07
CA ILE A 49 14.50 3.73 -11.26
C ILE A 49 14.97 5.15 -10.92
N THR A 50 14.15 6.17 -11.19
CA THR A 50 14.44 7.55 -10.73
C THR A 50 13.71 7.87 -9.45
N ARG A 51 12.52 7.30 -9.22
CA ARG A 51 11.76 7.43 -7.97
C ARG A 51 11.01 6.15 -7.66
N TRP A 52 10.99 5.76 -6.38
CA TRP A 52 10.23 4.61 -5.92
C TRP A 52 9.08 5.04 -5.01
N PHE A 53 7.93 4.37 -5.09
CA PHE A 53 6.75 4.72 -4.30
C PHE A 53 6.27 3.52 -3.47
N GLU A 54 6.35 3.68 -2.15
CA GLU A 54 5.76 2.77 -1.16
C GLU A 54 4.82 3.54 -0.24
N LEU A 55 3.58 3.70 -0.69
CA LEU A 55 2.59 4.55 -0.01
C LEU A 55 1.89 3.86 1.16
N HIS A 56 2.16 2.57 1.44
CA HIS A 56 1.58 1.90 2.59
C HIS A 56 2.25 2.33 3.90
N ALA A 57 1.45 2.50 4.94
CA ALA A 57 1.98 2.58 6.29
C ALA A 57 2.76 1.30 6.63
N MET A 58 3.84 1.42 7.39
CA MET A 58 4.74 0.30 7.71
C MET A 58 4.01 -0.91 8.30
N THR A 59 3.03 -0.68 9.17
CA THR A 59 2.20 -1.74 9.76
C THR A 59 1.34 -2.45 8.71
N ASP A 60 0.71 -1.71 7.79
CA ASP A 60 -0.08 -2.31 6.70
C ASP A 60 0.84 -3.09 5.76
N LEU A 61 2.00 -2.52 5.40
CA LEU A 61 3.00 -3.18 4.56
C LEU A 61 3.46 -4.52 5.16
N ARG A 62 3.81 -4.55 6.45
CA ARG A 62 4.21 -5.77 7.16
C ARG A 62 3.11 -6.83 7.11
N GLN A 63 1.86 -6.45 7.37
CA GLN A 63 0.72 -7.37 7.31
C GLN A 63 0.42 -7.85 5.89
N ARG A 64 0.60 -7.01 4.87
CA ARG A 64 0.38 -7.36 3.46
C ARG A 64 1.45 -8.30 2.91
N LEU A 65 2.63 -8.35 3.53
CA LEU A 65 3.78 -9.19 3.17
C LEU A 65 4.03 -10.32 4.18
N SER A 66 3.09 -10.59 5.10
CA SER A 66 3.22 -11.69 6.07
C SER A 66 2.92 -13.06 5.46
N THR A 67 2.17 -13.11 4.36
CA THR A 67 1.87 -14.35 3.64
C THR A 67 2.76 -14.46 2.41
N TYR A 68 3.43 -15.60 2.26
CA TYR A 68 4.17 -15.93 1.04
C TYR A 68 3.26 -15.90 -0.18
N ARG A 69 3.78 -15.36 -1.29
CA ARG A 69 3.13 -15.39 -2.60
C ARG A 69 4.22 -15.54 -3.66
N PRO A 70 4.11 -16.49 -4.60
CA PRO A 70 5.06 -16.64 -5.69
C PRO A 70 5.29 -15.31 -6.43
N GLY A 71 6.55 -15.02 -6.75
CA GLY A 71 6.94 -13.79 -7.46
C GLY A 71 6.78 -12.50 -6.65
N ARG A 72 6.65 -12.56 -5.32
CA ARG A 72 6.55 -11.41 -4.42
C ARG A 72 7.65 -11.46 -3.35
N ARG A 73 8.25 -10.31 -3.05
CA ARG A 73 9.25 -10.20 -1.98
C ARG A 73 8.60 -10.47 -0.62
N SER A 74 9.33 -11.14 0.28
CA SER A 74 8.99 -11.18 1.71
C SER A 74 9.11 -9.78 2.32
N TYR A 75 8.54 -9.56 3.51
CA TYR A 75 8.68 -8.27 4.20
C TYR A 75 10.16 -7.90 4.43
N ARG A 76 10.97 -8.85 4.94
CA ARG A 76 12.41 -8.61 5.17
C ARG A 76 13.15 -8.29 3.87
N GLY A 77 12.90 -9.07 2.81
CA GLY A 77 13.51 -8.84 1.49
C GLY A 77 13.09 -7.52 0.87
N TYR A 78 11.83 -7.11 1.06
CA TYR A 78 11.35 -5.83 0.57
C TYR A 78 11.93 -4.64 1.33
N MET A 79 12.06 -4.74 2.66
CA MET A 79 12.72 -3.70 3.46
C MET A 79 14.20 -3.54 3.09
N ARG A 80 14.91 -4.66 2.85
CA ARG A 80 16.29 -4.62 2.34
C ARG A 80 16.36 -3.93 0.98
N PHE A 81 15.45 -4.26 0.07
CA PHE A 81 15.33 -3.60 -1.23
C PHE A 81 15.12 -2.08 -1.08
N LEU A 82 14.15 -1.64 -0.27
CA LEU A 82 13.87 -0.21 -0.07
C LEU A 82 15.06 0.55 0.51
N ARG A 83 15.78 -0.06 1.47
CA ARG A 83 16.97 0.54 2.09
C ARG A 83 18.10 0.76 1.10
N ASN A 84 18.25 -0.12 0.12
CA ASN A 84 19.37 -0.11 -0.82
C ASN A 84 19.10 0.72 -2.09
N LEU A 85 17.89 1.23 -2.29
CA LEU A 85 17.58 2.11 -3.41
C LEU A 85 18.37 3.42 -3.28
N LYS A 86 19.04 3.83 -4.36
CA LYS A 86 19.83 5.07 -4.43
C LYS A 86 19.02 6.30 -4.87
N CYS A 87 17.72 6.12 -5.08
CA CYS A 87 16.78 7.15 -5.49
C CYS A 87 15.79 7.49 -4.36
N PRO A 88 15.07 8.62 -4.43
CA PRO A 88 14.00 8.94 -3.49
C PRO A 88 12.94 7.83 -3.39
N VAL A 89 12.55 7.51 -2.16
CA VAL A 89 11.52 6.52 -1.81
C VAL A 89 10.34 7.24 -1.16
N TYR A 90 9.30 7.52 -1.94
CA TYR A 90 8.11 8.22 -1.49
C TYR A 90 7.25 7.33 -0.59
N MET A 91 7.03 7.80 0.64
CA MET A 91 6.28 7.12 1.69
C MET A 91 5.34 8.08 2.44
N GLN A 92 4.52 7.56 3.35
CA GLN A 92 3.61 8.42 4.15
C GLN A 92 4.36 9.35 5.11
N ARG A 93 5.57 8.96 5.52
CA ARG A 93 6.46 9.70 6.42
C ARG A 93 7.91 9.29 6.16
N LYS A 94 8.88 10.09 6.61
CA LYS A 94 10.30 9.73 6.61
C LYS A 94 10.55 8.57 7.58
N HIS A 95 11.45 7.66 7.23
CA HIS A 95 11.79 6.47 7.99
C HIS A 95 13.30 6.35 8.13
N LYS A 96 13.83 6.36 9.37
CA LYS A 96 15.28 6.25 9.64
C LYS A 96 15.93 5.04 8.95
N ASN A 97 15.23 3.91 8.89
CA ASN A 97 15.76 2.66 8.31
C ASN A 97 15.72 2.59 6.77
N ILE A 98 15.20 3.63 6.10
CA ILE A 98 15.16 3.81 4.65
C ILE A 98 15.72 5.21 4.38
N PRO A 99 17.05 5.35 4.23
CA PRO A 99 17.72 6.66 4.23
C PRO A 99 17.13 7.64 3.20
N ASN A 100 16.84 7.14 2.00
CA ASN A 100 16.27 7.92 0.90
C ASN A 100 14.75 8.09 0.97
N SER A 101 14.12 7.81 2.12
CA SER A 101 12.67 7.99 2.26
C SER A 101 12.27 9.47 2.30
N VAL A 102 11.30 9.82 1.47
CA VAL A 102 10.75 11.17 1.36
C VAL A 102 9.25 11.13 1.60
N VAL A 103 8.71 12.21 2.18
CA VAL A 103 7.27 12.31 2.46
C VAL A 103 6.54 12.59 1.15
N PHE A 104 5.58 11.73 0.80
CA PHE A 104 4.72 11.97 -0.34
C PHE A 104 3.78 13.17 -0.08
N PRO A 105 3.63 14.11 -1.05
CA PRO A 105 2.89 15.35 -0.85
C PRO A 105 1.37 15.16 -0.91
N LEU A 106 0.83 14.32 -0.03
CA LEU A 106 -0.58 13.93 -0.01
C LEU A 106 -1.51 15.14 0.08
N LYS A 107 -1.18 16.14 0.91
CA LYS A 107 -2.00 17.35 1.07
C LYS A 107 -2.16 18.09 -0.25
N LYS A 108 -1.07 18.28 -1.00
CA LYS A 108 -1.06 18.99 -2.29
C LYS A 108 -1.90 18.26 -3.35
N VAL A 109 -1.65 16.96 -3.56
CA VAL A 109 -2.42 16.20 -4.56
C VAL A 109 -3.90 16.06 -4.19
N LYS A 110 -4.23 16.03 -2.89
CA LYS A 110 -5.64 16.04 -2.45
C LYS A 110 -6.32 17.38 -2.65
N ALA A 111 -5.60 18.49 -2.49
CA ALA A 111 -6.15 19.83 -2.71
C ALA A 111 -6.51 19.99 -4.19
N GLU A 112 -5.60 19.61 -5.09
CA GLU A 112 -5.79 19.75 -6.55
C GLU A 112 -6.85 18.78 -7.11
N PHE A 113 -6.80 17.49 -6.76
CA PHE A 113 -7.61 16.45 -7.42
C PHE A 113 -8.72 15.86 -6.55
N GLY A 114 -8.90 16.38 -5.34
CA GLY A 114 -9.83 15.86 -4.36
C GLY A 114 -9.50 14.43 -3.89
N ARG A 115 -10.50 13.76 -3.32
CA ARG A 115 -10.36 12.40 -2.76
C ARG A 115 -10.63 11.32 -3.80
N CYS A 116 -9.82 11.24 -4.85
CA CYS A 116 -10.03 10.27 -5.95
C CYS A 116 -9.14 9.00 -5.87
N PHE A 117 -8.16 8.95 -4.95
CA PHE A 117 -7.07 7.97 -5.01
C PHE A 117 -7.43 6.55 -4.55
N THR A 118 -7.48 5.60 -5.50
CA THR A 118 -7.84 4.18 -5.25
C THR A 118 -6.70 3.19 -5.51
N SER A 119 -5.52 3.66 -5.94
CA SER A 119 -4.32 2.85 -6.16
C SER A 119 -3.04 3.67 -6.01
N SER A 120 -1.87 3.04 -5.93
CA SER A 120 -0.60 3.77 -6.06
C SER A 120 -0.52 4.52 -7.39
N ALA A 121 -0.89 3.89 -8.50
CA ALA A 121 -0.88 4.53 -9.82
C ALA A 121 -1.65 5.85 -9.86
N SER A 122 -2.83 5.94 -9.22
CA SER A 122 -3.57 7.21 -9.16
C SER A 122 -2.81 8.32 -8.43
N TYR A 123 -2.03 8.00 -7.39
CA TYR A 123 -1.20 9.01 -6.74
C TYR A 123 -0.05 9.48 -7.63
N LEU A 124 0.58 8.56 -8.36
CA LEU A 124 1.71 8.88 -9.23
C LEU A 124 1.26 9.71 -10.44
N ILE A 125 0.10 9.41 -11.03
CA ILE A 125 -0.46 10.22 -12.13
C ILE A 125 -0.75 11.63 -11.63
N ALA A 126 -1.41 11.79 -10.48
CA ALA A 126 -1.68 13.10 -9.90
C ALA A 126 -0.41 13.88 -9.54
N LEU A 127 0.60 13.21 -9.00
CA LEU A 127 1.89 13.85 -8.72
C LEU A 127 2.57 14.32 -10.01
N ALA A 128 2.53 13.53 -11.08
CA ALA A 128 3.10 13.91 -12.38
C ALA A 128 2.37 15.13 -12.98
N ILE A 129 1.04 15.19 -12.88
CA ILE A 129 0.28 16.38 -13.31
C ILE A 129 0.68 17.60 -12.47
N LEU A 130 0.75 17.45 -11.13
CA LEU A 130 1.11 18.53 -10.21
C LEU A 130 2.55 19.04 -10.43
N GLU A 131 3.48 18.16 -10.80
CA GLU A 131 4.88 18.50 -11.10
C GLU A 131 5.11 19.00 -12.53
N GLY A 132 4.04 19.19 -13.32
CA GLY A 132 4.10 19.77 -14.67
C GLY A 132 4.86 18.89 -15.68
N TYR A 133 4.60 17.59 -15.69
CA TYR A 133 5.13 16.71 -16.74
C TYR A 133 4.37 16.87 -18.05
N ASP A 134 5.10 16.94 -19.17
CA ASP A 134 4.54 17.08 -20.52
C ASP A 134 4.09 15.73 -21.09
N VAL A 135 4.71 14.63 -20.63
CA VAL A 135 4.36 13.27 -21.08
C VAL A 135 4.25 12.32 -19.89
N ILE A 136 3.10 11.63 -19.78
CA ILE A 136 2.86 10.59 -18.79
C ILE A 136 2.65 9.25 -19.49
N GLY A 137 3.54 8.30 -19.23
CA GLY A 137 3.48 6.94 -19.76
C GLY A 137 3.14 5.88 -18.71
N LEU A 138 2.33 4.89 -19.06
CA LEU A 138 1.86 3.83 -18.16
C LEU A 138 2.31 2.44 -18.62
N TRP A 139 3.12 1.77 -17.80
CA TRP A 139 3.56 0.39 -18.00
C TRP A 139 3.32 -0.46 -16.75
N GLY A 140 2.99 -1.74 -16.91
CA GLY A 140 2.71 -2.64 -15.78
C GLY A 140 1.47 -2.25 -14.96
N ILE A 141 0.62 -1.36 -15.46
CA ILE A 141 -0.66 -1.00 -14.84
C ILE A 141 -1.75 -1.71 -15.64
N ASP A 142 -2.26 -2.80 -15.08
CA ASP A 142 -3.34 -3.58 -15.70
C ASP A 142 -4.61 -3.51 -14.84
N VAL A 143 -5.62 -2.83 -15.37
CA VAL A 143 -6.94 -2.67 -14.74
C VAL A 143 -8.00 -3.63 -15.31
N ARG A 144 -7.60 -4.65 -16.09
CA ARG A 144 -8.51 -5.65 -16.68
C ARG A 144 -9.06 -6.61 -15.63
N ARG A 145 -8.25 -7.01 -14.66
CA ARG A 145 -8.62 -8.04 -13.68
C ARG A 145 -9.72 -7.51 -12.75
N LYS A 146 -10.69 -8.36 -12.40
CA LYS A 146 -11.80 -8.03 -11.48
C LYS A 146 -11.30 -7.40 -10.17
N GLU A 147 -10.16 -7.86 -9.66
CA GLU A 147 -9.52 -7.35 -8.44
C GLU A 147 -9.05 -5.88 -8.51
N TYR A 148 -8.90 -5.33 -9.72
CA TYR A 148 -8.45 -3.96 -9.98
C TYR A 148 -9.54 -3.03 -10.53
N LEU A 149 -10.80 -3.48 -10.63
CA LEU A 149 -11.90 -2.65 -11.14
C LEU A 149 -12.08 -1.34 -10.36
N ARG A 150 -11.90 -1.37 -9.03
CA ARG A 150 -11.95 -0.18 -8.15
C ARG A 150 -10.85 0.84 -8.46
N GLN A 151 -9.76 0.41 -9.08
CA GLN A 151 -8.63 1.26 -9.46
C GLN A 151 -8.91 2.01 -10.78
N ARG A 152 -9.71 1.41 -11.66
CA ARG A 152 -9.95 1.90 -13.02
C ARG A 152 -10.55 3.30 -13.07
N GLY A 153 -11.53 3.58 -12.22
CA GLY A 153 -12.22 4.87 -12.22
C GLY A 153 -11.25 6.04 -11.98
N ALA A 154 -10.47 5.97 -10.90
CA ALA A 154 -9.52 7.01 -10.54
C ALA A 154 -8.43 7.23 -11.59
N ILE A 155 -7.90 6.14 -12.15
CA ILE A 155 -6.88 6.21 -13.21
C ILE A 155 -7.47 6.89 -14.46
N LYS A 156 -8.66 6.49 -14.91
CA LYS A 156 -9.32 7.11 -16.07
C LYS A 156 -9.60 8.59 -15.85
N TYR A 157 -10.12 8.96 -14.67
CA TYR A 157 -10.38 10.34 -14.31
C TYR A 157 -9.11 11.20 -14.42
N LEU A 158 -8.03 10.79 -13.73
CA LEU A 158 -6.78 11.55 -13.71
C LEU A 158 -6.09 11.61 -15.09
N LEU A 159 -6.17 10.54 -15.90
CA LEU A 159 -5.65 10.58 -17.27
C LEU A 159 -6.44 11.54 -18.17
N GLY A 160 -7.76 11.62 -18.01
CA GLY A 160 -8.55 12.61 -18.74
C GLY A 160 -8.27 14.04 -18.27
N VAL A 161 -8.03 14.25 -16.97
CA VAL A 161 -7.57 15.55 -16.43
C VAL A 161 -6.21 15.92 -17.02
N ALA A 162 -5.26 14.98 -17.05
CA ALA A 162 -3.95 15.20 -17.67
C ALA A 162 -4.08 15.58 -19.15
N LYS A 163 -4.90 14.85 -19.92
CA LYS A 163 -5.18 15.15 -21.32
C LYS A 163 -5.75 16.56 -21.51
N LYS A 164 -6.72 16.97 -20.67
CA LYS A 164 -7.30 18.33 -20.71
C LYS A 164 -6.28 19.43 -20.37
N LYS A 165 -5.21 19.10 -19.63
CA LYS A 165 -4.08 20.00 -19.35
C LYS A 165 -2.99 19.94 -20.43
N GLY A 166 -3.25 19.33 -21.60
CA GLY A 166 -2.29 19.23 -22.71
C GLY A 166 -1.21 18.16 -22.54
N ILE A 167 -1.28 17.33 -21.49
CA ILE A 167 -0.26 16.31 -21.20
C ILE A 167 -0.44 15.11 -22.14
N LYS A 168 0.62 14.75 -22.87
CA LYS A 168 0.62 13.58 -23.75
C LYS A 168 0.59 12.29 -22.94
N ILE A 169 -0.38 11.42 -23.24
CA ILE A 169 -0.54 10.14 -22.54
C ILE A 169 -0.05 8.98 -23.41
N LEU A 170 0.91 8.21 -22.89
CA LEU A 170 1.35 6.95 -23.52
C LEU A 170 0.90 5.76 -22.69
N ILE A 171 0.32 4.76 -23.33
CA ILE A 171 -0.13 3.54 -22.66
C ILE A 171 0.52 2.35 -23.33
N ALA A 172 1.12 1.45 -22.54
CA ALA A 172 1.77 0.26 -23.07
C ALA A 172 0.80 -0.57 -23.95
N ARG A 173 1.27 -1.00 -25.13
CA ARG A 173 0.53 -1.87 -26.07
C ARG A 173 -0.16 -3.03 -25.34
N GLY A 174 -1.42 -3.32 -25.65
CA GLY A 174 -2.20 -4.40 -25.01
C GLY A 174 -2.86 -4.01 -23.67
N SER A 175 -2.60 -2.81 -23.16
CA SER A 175 -3.42 -2.24 -22.08
C SER A 175 -4.83 -1.91 -22.59
N ARG A 176 -5.85 -2.17 -21.76
CA ARG A 176 -7.25 -1.80 -22.04
C ARG A 176 -7.68 -0.50 -21.34
N ILE A 177 -6.73 0.32 -20.87
CA ILE A 177 -7.02 1.63 -20.32
C ILE A 177 -7.40 2.56 -21.48
N ARG A 178 -8.63 3.07 -21.47
CA ARG A 178 -9.09 4.12 -22.37
C ARG A 178 -9.06 5.46 -21.64
N VAL A 179 -8.43 6.47 -22.22
CA VAL A 179 -8.43 7.84 -21.71
C VAL A 179 -9.75 8.50 -22.14
N PRO A 180 -10.59 8.97 -21.22
CA PRO A 180 -11.83 9.65 -21.58
C PRO A 180 -11.56 11.09 -22.04
N GLU A 181 -12.27 11.56 -23.06
CA GLU A 181 -12.27 12.98 -23.46
C GLU A 181 -12.88 13.86 -22.36
N ASN A 182 -13.98 13.38 -21.77
CA ASN A 182 -14.68 14.04 -20.68
C ASN A 182 -14.51 13.24 -19.38
N PRO A 183 -13.49 13.56 -18.55
CA PRO A 183 -13.25 12.84 -17.31
C PRO A 183 -14.35 13.14 -16.28
N LYS A 184 -15.08 12.10 -15.87
CA LYS A 184 -16.03 12.20 -14.75
C LYS A 184 -15.26 12.21 -13.42
N PRO A 185 -15.47 13.20 -12.52
CA PRO A 185 -14.85 13.22 -11.21
C PRO A 185 -15.10 11.95 -10.42
N VAL A 186 -14.06 11.43 -9.78
CA VAL A 186 -14.14 10.24 -8.93
C VAL A 186 -13.90 10.65 -7.49
N ARG A 187 -14.78 10.21 -6.58
CA ARG A 187 -14.60 10.38 -5.14
C ARG A 187 -14.61 9.03 -4.45
N THR A 188 -13.76 8.88 -3.44
CA THR A 188 -13.71 7.69 -2.59
C THR A 188 -13.77 8.09 -1.11
N ARG A 189 -14.56 7.32 -0.35
CA ARG A 189 -14.61 7.41 1.12
C ARG A 189 -13.25 7.06 1.74
N VAL A 190 -12.52 6.12 1.13
CA VAL A 190 -11.22 5.64 1.62
C VAL A 190 -10.13 5.86 0.59
N LEU A 191 -9.09 6.59 1.00
CA LEU A 191 -7.89 6.79 0.23
C LEU A 191 -7.02 5.53 0.29
N TYR A 192 -6.63 4.99 -0.86
CA TYR A 192 -5.75 3.82 -0.92
C TYR A 192 -4.47 4.04 -0.11
N ALA A 193 -4.05 3.02 0.62
CA ALA A 193 -2.89 2.98 1.51
C ALA A 193 -2.95 3.91 2.74
N TYR A 194 -3.39 5.15 2.61
CA TYR A 194 -3.52 6.11 3.72
C TYR A 194 -4.72 5.78 4.64
N GLY A 195 -5.84 5.35 4.06
CA GLY A 195 -7.04 4.95 4.78
C GLY A 195 -7.02 3.52 5.31
N TRP A 196 -5.86 2.89 5.48
CA TRP A 196 -5.73 1.46 5.80
C TRP A 196 -6.41 1.05 7.11
N ARG A 197 -6.57 1.95 8.08
CA ARG A 197 -7.30 1.67 9.33
C ARG A 197 -8.82 1.68 9.17
N SER A 198 -9.34 2.24 8.09
CA SER A 198 -10.78 2.32 7.85
C SER A 198 -11.42 0.94 7.70
N PRO A 199 -12.62 0.71 8.26
CA PRO A 199 -13.40 -0.51 8.01
C PRO A 199 -13.72 -0.69 6.52
N HIS A 200 -13.81 0.41 5.75
CA HIS A 200 -14.10 0.39 4.32
C HIS A 200 -12.84 0.20 3.43
N ALA A 201 -11.65 0.01 4.01
CA ALA A 201 -10.42 -0.29 3.25
C ALA A 201 -10.50 -1.68 2.62
N TRP A 202 -11.07 -1.78 1.41
CA TRP A 202 -11.44 -3.04 0.76
C TRP A 202 -10.25 -4.00 0.58
N TRP A 203 -9.04 -3.47 0.35
CA TRP A 203 -7.83 -4.28 0.18
C TRP A 203 -7.41 -5.03 1.46
N ARG A 204 -7.97 -4.68 2.61
CA ARG A 204 -7.72 -5.34 3.90
C ARG A 204 -8.83 -6.31 4.32
N TYR A 205 -9.88 -6.49 3.52
CA TYR A 205 -10.99 -7.39 3.83
C TYR A 205 -10.51 -8.78 4.28
N ASN A 206 -9.66 -9.43 3.46
CA ASN A 206 -9.13 -10.76 3.76
C ASN A 206 -8.21 -10.81 4.99
N ILE A 207 -7.51 -9.72 5.30
CA ILE A 207 -6.66 -9.63 6.50
C ILE A 207 -7.55 -9.54 7.74
N ARG A 208 -8.54 -8.65 7.73
CA ARG A 208 -9.51 -8.51 8.83
C ARG A 208 -10.30 -9.80 9.06
N ARG A 209 -10.74 -10.46 7.98
CA ARG A 209 -11.42 -11.76 8.05
C ARG A 209 -10.55 -12.80 8.77
N ARG A 210 -9.28 -12.94 8.38
CA ARG A 210 -8.33 -13.88 9.03
C ARG A 210 -8.10 -13.56 10.50
N LEU A 211 -7.88 -12.29 10.85
CA LEU A 211 -7.69 -11.87 12.23
C LEU A 211 -8.94 -12.12 13.09
N ARG A 212 -10.15 -11.88 12.54
CA ARG A 212 -11.42 -12.19 13.22
C ARG A 212 -11.54 -13.68 13.50
N LEU A 213 -11.30 -14.53 12.50
CA LEU A 213 -11.37 -15.99 12.66
C LEU A 213 -10.35 -16.49 13.69
N HIS A 214 -9.12 -15.95 13.68
CA HIS A 214 -8.11 -16.29 14.67
C HIS A 214 -8.52 -15.93 16.11
N ARG A 215 -9.08 -14.73 16.33
CA ARG A 215 -9.61 -14.32 17.65
C ARG A 215 -10.74 -15.23 18.12
N LEU A 216 -11.65 -15.63 17.23
CA LEU A 216 -12.73 -16.56 17.55
C LEU A 216 -12.18 -17.93 17.97
N ARG A 217 -11.16 -18.43 17.27
CA ARG A 217 -10.46 -19.68 17.65
C ARG A 217 -9.85 -19.59 19.06
N LEU A 218 -9.12 -18.51 19.35
CA LEU A 218 -8.52 -18.30 20.69
C LEU A 218 -9.57 -18.22 21.79
N ARG A 219 -10.70 -17.53 21.55
CA ARG A 219 -11.83 -17.47 22.49
C ARG A 219 -12.42 -18.86 22.75
N ARG A 220 -12.60 -19.69 21.72
CA ARG A 220 -13.08 -21.08 21.86
C ARG A 220 -12.12 -21.93 22.69
N LEU A 221 -10.81 -21.82 22.42
CA LEU A 221 -9.78 -22.54 23.20
C LEU A 221 -9.78 -22.11 24.67
N ARG A 222 -9.90 -20.80 24.95
CA ARG A 222 -10.02 -20.29 26.33
C ARG A 222 -11.26 -20.83 27.05
N LYS A 223 -12.43 -20.83 26.38
CA LYS A 223 -13.66 -21.41 26.95
C LYS A 223 -13.52 -22.91 27.22
N ARG A 224 -12.89 -23.68 26.33
CA ARG A 224 -12.62 -25.11 26.55
C ARG A 224 -11.70 -25.33 27.75
N ARG A 225 -10.62 -24.56 27.88
CA ARG A 225 -9.72 -24.63 29.04
C ARG A 225 -10.43 -24.33 30.36
N LEU A 226 -11.28 -23.30 30.40
CA LEU A 226 -12.06 -22.97 31.60
C LEU A 226 -13.07 -24.06 31.97
N ARG A 227 -13.67 -24.74 30.98
CA ARG A 227 -14.57 -25.89 31.23
C ARG A 227 -13.84 -27.16 31.67
N ALA A 228 -12.58 -27.33 31.29
CA ALA A 228 -11.75 -28.48 31.64
C ALA A 228 -11.00 -28.31 32.96
N GLN A 229 -11.05 -27.14 33.60
CA GLN A 229 -10.51 -26.99 34.95
C GLN A 229 -11.44 -27.72 35.94
N PRO A 230 -10.92 -28.65 36.77
CA PRO A 230 -11.74 -29.27 37.80
C PRO A 230 -12.29 -28.17 38.70
N ARG A 231 -13.59 -28.22 38.99
CA ARG A 231 -14.17 -27.41 40.06
C ARG A 231 -13.33 -27.73 41.30
N ARG A 232 -12.60 -26.75 41.85
CA ARG A 232 -12.05 -26.92 43.20
C ARG A 232 -13.26 -27.15 44.09
N LEU A 233 -13.49 -28.41 44.48
CA LEU A 233 -14.35 -28.74 45.60
C LEU A 233 -13.78 -27.95 46.77
N GLY A 234 -14.54 -26.96 47.24
CA GLY A 234 -14.17 -26.17 48.39
C GLY A 234 -14.07 -27.10 49.58
N LEU A 235 -12.85 -27.45 49.99
CA LEU A 235 -12.61 -28.01 51.31
C LEU A 235 -12.45 -26.84 52.28
N GLY A 236 -13.39 -26.74 53.21
CA GLY A 236 -13.17 -26.12 54.51
C GLY A 236 -14.43 -25.51 55.14
N PRO A 237 -14.54 -25.43 56.48
CA PRO A 237 -13.80 -26.15 57.53
C PRO A 237 -14.74 -26.76 58.59
N GLY A 238 -14.51 -27.99 59.06
CA GLY A 238 -15.38 -28.51 60.11
C GLY A 238 -15.05 -29.89 60.65
N LEU A 239 -13.94 -30.03 61.38
CA LEU A 239 -13.86 -31.03 62.45
C LEU A 239 -12.88 -30.53 63.52
N ARG A 240 -13.42 -29.85 64.53
CA ARG A 240 -12.72 -29.62 65.80
C ARG A 240 -12.77 -30.93 66.58
N LEU A 241 -11.66 -31.65 66.65
CA LEU A 241 -11.47 -32.71 67.64
C LEU A 241 -11.32 -32.07 69.02
N ARG A 242 -12.37 -32.19 69.84
CA ARG A 242 -12.31 -31.89 71.29
C ARG A 242 -11.43 -32.95 71.96
N CYS A 243 -10.23 -32.56 72.39
CA CYS A 243 -9.45 -33.33 73.34
C CYS A 243 -10.09 -33.14 74.73
N LYS A 244 -10.77 -34.17 75.25
CA LYS A 244 -11.25 -34.21 76.63
C LYS A 244 -10.06 -34.54 77.53
N GLN A 245 -9.61 -33.57 78.31
CA GLN A 245 -8.85 -33.83 79.54
C GLN A 245 -9.75 -34.59 80.51
N LYS A 246 -9.34 -35.81 80.88
CA LYS A 246 -9.76 -36.44 82.14
C LYS A 246 -8.51 -36.55 83.01
N GLY A 247 -8.52 -35.78 84.10
CA GLY A 247 -7.52 -35.86 85.14
C GLY A 247 -7.58 -37.19 85.87
N GLN A 248 -6.41 -37.63 86.33
CA GLN A 248 -6.27 -38.65 87.36
C GLN A 248 -5.46 -38.03 88.50
N ARG A 249 -6.18 -37.70 89.58
CA ARG A 249 -5.62 -37.56 90.92
C ARG A 249 -5.38 -38.96 91.49
N ARG A 250 -4.27 -39.13 92.21
CA ARG A 250 -4.12 -39.69 93.58
C ARG A 250 -2.67 -40.18 93.72
N ARG A 251 -1.92 -39.50 94.60
CA ARG A 251 -1.51 -39.94 95.96
C ARG A 251 -0.21 -40.71 95.89
#